data_AF-A0A7V4JP85-F1
#
_entry.id   AF-A0A7V4JP85-F1
#
_cell.length_a   1.000
_cell.length_b   1.000
_cell.length_c   1.000
_cell.angle_alpha   90.00
_cell.angle_beta   90.00
_cell.angle_gamma   90.00
#
_symmetry.space_group_name_H-M   'P 1'
#
loop_
_entity.id
_entity.type
_entity.pdbx_description
1 polymer ?
#
loop_
_entity_poly.entity_id
_entity_poly.type
_entity_poly.pdbx_seq_one_letter_code
_entity_poly.pdbx_strand_id
1 'polypeptide(L)' 'MEALSKMASPYAVIIRENKVKKISTEELVPGDIVLLEAGDIVPADLRLLEAYQLKIDESPLTGESVPVLKQIEPILEK' A
#
# COMPACT_ATOMS: atom_id res chain seq x y z
N MET A 1 11.42 -11.15 11.90
CA MET A 1 10.86 -9.88 11.38
C MET A 1 11.57 -9.35 10.12
N GLU A 2 12.70 -9.94 9.70
CA GLU A 2 13.51 -9.42 8.57
C GLU A 2 13.00 -9.79 7.15
N ALA A 3 12.17 -10.82 7.00
CA ALA A 3 11.77 -11.31 5.68
C ALA A 3 10.72 -10.44 4.98
N LEU A 4 9.77 -9.84 5.73
CA LEU A 4 8.74 -8.97 5.17
C LEU A 4 9.29 -7.62 4.70
N SER A 5 10.27 -7.07 5.42
CA SER A 5 10.84 -5.75 5.09
C SER A 5 11.52 -5.72 3.71
N LYS A 6 11.92 -6.88 3.16
CA LYS A 6 12.53 -6.99 1.82
C LYS A 6 11.52 -6.98 0.69
N MET A 7 10.23 -7.08 0.99
CA MET A 7 9.15 -7.09 0.01
C MET A 7 8.56 -5.71 -0.20
N ALA A 8 8.96 -4.68 0.56
CA ALA A 8 8.51 -3.31 0.39
C ALA A 8 9.20 -2.66 -0.83
N SER A 9 8.46 -1.85 -1.58
CA SER A 9 9.03 -1.02 -2.65
C SER A 9 10.13 -0.15 -2.07
N PRO A 10 11.29 0.04 -2.75
CA PRO A 10 12.30 0.98 -2.28
C PRO A 10 11.83 2.45 -2.33
N TYR A 11 10.75 2.72 -3.07
CA TYR A 11 10.18 4.06 -3.21
C TYR A 11 8.67 4.05 -3.09
N ALA A 12 8.11 5.13 -2.55
CA ALA A 12 6.68 5.40 -2.54
C ALA A 12 6.37 6.64 -3.39
N VAL A 13 5.21 6.64 -4.05
CA VAL A 13 4.66 7.82 -4.72
C VAL A 13 3.63 8.43 -3.78
N ILE A 14 3.82 9.69 -3.40
CA ILE A 14 2.99 10.38 -2.42
C ILE A 14 2.51 11.74 -2.89
N ILE A 15 1.48 12.26 -2.26
CA ILE A 15 1.00 13.64 -2.41
C ILE A 15 1.37 14.43 -1.15
N ARG A 16 2.29 15.40 -1.31
CA ARG A 16 2.63 16.41 -0.28
C ARG A 16 2.55 17.78 -0.91
N GLU A 17 1.96 18.75 -0.20
CA GLU A 17 1.83 20.14 -0.67
C GLU A 17 1.12 20.23 -2.04
N ASN A 18 0.09 19.39 -2.26
CA ASN A 18 -0.63 19.25 -3.53
C ASN A 18 0.25 18.87 -4.73
N LYS A 19 1.41 18.24 -4.50
CA LYS A 19 2.31 17.77 -5.55
C LYS A 19 2.60 16.29 -5.38
N VAL A 20 2.63 15.58 -6.50
CA VAL A 20 3.08 14.19 -6.56
C VAL A 20 4.61 14.18 -6.44
N LYS A 21 5.13 13.38 -5.50
CA LYS A 21 6.56 13.21 -5.26
C LYS A 21 6.86 11.72 -5.12
N LYS A 22 8.00 11.29 -5.65
CA LYS A 22 8.56 9.96 -5.40
C LYS A 22 9.62 10.09 -4.31
N ILE A 23 9.46 9.41 -3.19
CA ILE A 23 10.35 9.45 -2.03
C ILE A 23 10.88 8.06 -1.70
N SER A 24 11.97 7.98 -0.94
CA SER A 24 12.37 6.69 -0.35
C SER A 24 11.29 6.23 0.62
N THR A 25 11.02 4.92 0.67
CA THR A 25 10.05 4.36 1.62
C THR A 25 10.47 4.60 3.08
N GLU A 26 11.77 4.77 3.35
CA GLU A 26 12.28 5.15 4.67
C GLU A 26 11.88 6.58 5.11
N GLU A 27 11.53 7.44 4.16
CA GLU A 27 11.09 8.83 4.41
C GLU A 27 9.56 8.95 4.56
N LEU A 28 8.83 7.84 4.41
CA LEU A 28 7.39 7.77 4.54
C LEU A 28 7.00 7.87 6.03
N VAL A 29 6.05 8.75 6.34
CA VAL A 29 5.59 8.98 7.72
C VAL A 29 4.06 8.92 7.82
N PRO A 30 3.50 8.61 9.01
CA PRO A 30 2.06 8.70 9.22
C PRO A 30 1.52 10.09 8.86
N GLY A 31 0.47 10.11 8.04
CA GLY A 31 -0.13 11.34 7.50
C GLY A 31 0.16 11.59 6.02
N ASP A 32 1.10 10.84 5.42
CA ASP A 32 1.31 10.87 3.97
C ASP A 32 0.13 10.24 3.21
N ILE A 33 -0.22 10.85 2.08
CA ILE A 33 -1.16 10.28 1.12
C ILE A 33 -0.36 9.54 0.07
N VAL A 34 -0.47 8.21 0.04
CA VAL A 34 0.21 7.35 -0.93
C VAL A 34 -0.69 7.10 -2.13
N LEU A 35 -0.11 7.19 -3.33
CA LEU A 35 -0.73 6.76 -4.57
C LEU A 35 -0.25 5.34 -4.91
N LEU A 36 -1.18 4.48 -5.26
CA LEU A 36 -0.91 3.11 -5.68
C LEU A 36 -1.50 2.86 -7.07
N GLU A 37 -0.67 2.34 -7.97
CA GLU A 37 -1.05 1.91 -9.30
C GLU A 37 -0.82 0.40 -9.50
N ALA A 38 -1.33 -0.14 -10.60
CA ALA A 38 -1.14 -1.54 -10.94
C ALA A 38 0.36 -1.84 -11.17
N GLY A 39 0.88 -2.84 -10.47
CA GLY A 39 2.29 -3.22 -10.50
C GLY A 39 3.12 -2.58 -9.40
N ASP A 40 2.55 -1.66 -8.62
CA ASP A 40 3.20 -1.16 -7.42
C ASP A 40 3.22 -2.20 -6.32
N ILE A 41 4.31 -2.18 -5.56
CA ILE A 41 4.42 -2.88 -4.31
C ILE A 41 3.96 -1.93 -3.20
N VAL A 42 3.07 -2.41 -2.33
CA VAL A 42 2.56 -1.62 -1.19
C VAL A 42 3.74 -1.26 -0.25
N PRO A 43 4.04 0.03 -0.03
CA PRO A 43 5.28 0.45 0.64
C PRO A 43 5.23 0.35 2.18
N ALA A 44 4.03 0.37 2.76
CA ALA A 44 3.78 0.29 4.20
C ALA A 44 2.35 -0.16 4.47
N ASP A 45 1.96 -0.33 5.73
CA ASP A 45 0.56 -0.53 6.09
C ASP A 45 -0.22 0.78 5.86
N LEU A 46 -1.26 0.71 5.03
CA LEU A 46 -2.03 1.88 4.59
C LEU A 46 -3.50 1.74 4.97
N ARG A 47 -4.11 2.90 5.24
CA ARG A 47 -5.58 3.04 5.24
C ARG A 47 -6.01 3.53 3.86
N LEU A 48 -6.88 2.78 3.21
CA LEU A 48 -7.47 3.20 1.94
C LEU A 48 -8.42 4.38 2.16
N LEU A 49 -8.18 5.45 1.39
CA LEU A 49 -9.05 6.63 1.34
C LEU A 49 -9.94 6.58 0.09
N GLU A 50 -9.36 6.19 -1.04
CA GLU A 50 -10.02 6.01 -2.33
C GLU A 50 -9.48 4.74 -2.99
N ALA A 51 -10.33 3.99 -3.70
CA ALA A 51 -9.94 2.79 -4.42
C ALA A 51 -10.80 2.57 -5.66
N TYR A 52 -10.18 2.24 -6.80
CA TYR A 52 -10.89 1.90 -8.03
C TYR A 52 -10.38 0.55 -8.56
N GLN A 53 -11.20 -0.50 -8.41
CA GLN A 53 -10.86 -1.88 -8.79
C GLN A 53 -9.50 -2.36 -8.24
N LEU A 54 -9.09 -1.84 -7.08
CA LEU A 54 -7.83 -2.17 -6.45
C LEU A 54 -7.81 -3.64 -6.00
N LYS A 55 -6.93 -4.43 -6.59
CA LYS A 55 -6.69 -5.83 -6.21
C LYS A 55 -5.25 -5.96 -5.74
N ILE A 56 -5.07 -6.59 -4.59
CA ILE A 56 -3.75 -6.81 -3.98
C ILE A 56 -3.44 -8.29 -3.98
N ASP A 57 -2.22 -8.64 -4.36
CA ASP A 57 -1.66 -9.98 -4.16
C ASP A 57 -1.18 -10.10 -2.71
N GLU A 58 -1.90 -10.89 -1.93
CA GLU A 58 -1.58 -11.16 -0.52
C GLU A 58 -0.89 -12.51 -0.33
N SER A 59 -0.45 -13.17 -1.40
CA SER A 59 0.31 -14.43 -1.33
C SER A 59 1.56 -14.35 -0.45
N PRO A 60 2.29 -13.21 -0.34
CA PRO A 60 3.38 -13.08 0.63
C PRO A 60 2.96 -13.26 2.09
N LEU A 61 1.71 -12.95 2.42
CA LEU A 61 1.18 -12.94 3.78
C LEU A 61 0.34 -14.19 4.09
N THR A 62 -0.44 -14.63 3.11
CA THR A 62 -1.46 -15.68 3.27
C THR A 62 -1.06 -17.00 2.61
N GLY A 63 -0.14 -16.98 1.63
CA GLY A 63 0.18 -18.12 0.78
C GLY A 63 -0.82 -18.36 -0.36
N GLU A 64 -1.87 -17.54 -0.48
CA GLU A 64 -2.89 -17.67 -1.53
C GLU A 64 -2.62 -16.70 -2.68
N SER A 65 -2.43 -17.21 -3.89
CA SER A 65 -2.13 -16.40 -5.09
C SER A 65 -3.37 -15.78 -5.77
N VAL A 66 -4.53 -15.77 -5.11
CA VAL A 66 -5.74 -15.15 -5.64
C VAL A 66 -5.77 -13.69 -5.20
N PRO A 67 -5.72 -12.70 -6.13
CA PRO A 67 -5.75 -11.30 -5.75
C PRO A 67 -7.06 -10.92 -5.06
N VAL A 68 -6.96 -10.21 -3.94
CA VAL A 68 -8.10 -9.81 -3.11
C VAL A 68 -8.51 -8.38 -3.47
N LEU A 69 -9.79 -8.18 -3.76
CA LEU A 69 -10.36 -6.86 -3.98
C LEU A 69 -10.41 -6.09 -2.65
N LYS A 70 -9.84 -4.89 -2.61
CA LYS A 70 -9.86 -4.02 -1.44
C LYS A 70 -10.92 -2.94 -1.58
N GLN A 71 -11.47 -2.54 -0.42
CA GLN A 71 -12.57 -1.59 -0.31
C GLN A 71 -12.26 -0.58 0.81
N ILE A 72 -12.89 0.60 0.77
CA ILE A 72 -12.58 1.71 1.68
C ILE A 72 -13.34 1.61 3.01
N GLU A 73 -14.38 0.77 3.03
CA GLU A 73 -15.24 0.54 4.17
C GLU A 73 -14.42 0.01 5.35
N PRO A 74 -14.70 0.48 6.58
CA PRO A 74 -14.08 -0.08 7.76
C PRO A 74 -14.44 -1.56 7.90
N ILE A 75 -13.45 -2.36 8.27
CA ILE A 75 -13.69 -3.74 8.69
C ILE A 75 -14.32 -3.65 10.07
N LEU A 76 -15.63 -3.85 10.13
CA LEU A 76 -16.35 -3.97 11.39
C LEU A 76 -16.13 -5.39 11.91
N GLU A 77 -15.43 -5.51 13.04
CA GLU A 77 -15.39 -6.79 13.76
C GLU A 77 -16.80 -7.14 14.25
N LYS A 78 -17.09 -8.43 14.27
CA LYS A 78 -18.28 -9.00 14.92
C LYS A 78 -17.96 -9.36 16.35
#